data_AF-A0A2S5NNA3-F1
#
_entry.id   AF-A0A2S5NNA3-F1
#
_cell.length_a   1.000
_cell.length_b   1.000
_cell.length_c   1.000
_cell.angle_alpha   90.00
_cell.angle_beta   90.00
_cell.angle_gamma   90.00
#
_symmetry.space_group_name_H-M   'P 1'
#
loop_
_entity.id
_entity.type
_entity.pdbx_description
1 polymer ?
#
loop_
_entity_poly.entity_id
_entity_poly.type
_entity_poly.pdbx_seq_one_letter_code
_entity_poly.pdbx_strand_id
1 'polypeptide(L)'
;SVADGFSKQLNAQPRAWIFTSATLAVKSDFSHYIAQMGLHAAETGFWESPFDYGNQALLYAPPNMPDPNNSAYAAAVAAVSLPVIQASLGRAFVLCTSLKAMREVHALLKDAFATAGMEYPLLMQGESTRTELLDRFRTHGNAVLVGSQSFWEGVDVRGEALSVVIIDKLPFAPPDDPVLSARIDKMNQEGKNAFMEYQLPYSVITLKQGAGRLIRDETDRGVLVICDPRLITKPYGKRIWQSLPPFRRTKELADVEAFFTFD
;
A
#
# COMPACT_ATOMS: atom_id res chain seq x y z
N SER A 1 -1.14 23.75 -7.47
CA SER A 1 -2.20 23.31 -8.40
C SER A 1 -1.70 23.45 -9.83
N VAL A 2 -2.16 22.61 -10.76
CA VAL A 2 -1.87 22.75 -12.20
C VAL A 2 -3.05 23.37 -12.98
N ALA A 3 -4.10 23.77 -12.26
CA ALA A 3 -5.38 24.21 -12.79
C ALA A 3 -5.30 25.17 -13.98
N ASP A 4 -4.53 26.26 -13.89
CA ASP A 4 -4.51 27.29 -14.94
C ASP A 4 -3.90 26.77 -16.26
N GLY A 5 -2.79 26.05 -16.16
CA GLY A 5 -2.11 25.48 -17.33
C GLY A 5 -2.92 24.35 -17.95
N PHE A 6 -3.51 23.50 -17.11
CA PHE A 6 -4.31 22.38 -17.55
C PHE A 6 -5.65 22.81 -18.16
N SER A 7 -6.33 23.81 -17.58
CA SER A 7 -7.58 24.37 -18.11
C SER A 7 -7.38 25.01 -19.49
N LYS A 8 -6.25 25.69 -19.71
CA LYS A 8 -5.90 26.23 -21.04
C LYS A 8 -5.76 25.12 -22.09
N GLN A 9 -5.16 23.99 -21.71
CA GLN A 9 -5.02 22.82 -22.60
C GLN A 9 -6.37 22.15 -22.88
N LEU A 10 -7.19 21.94 -21.84
CA LEU A 10 -8.54 21.38 -21.96
C LEU A 10 -9.42 22.17 -22.91
N ASN A 11 -9.36 23.50 -22.81
CA ASN A 11 -10.19 24.42 -23.60
C ASN A 11 -9.60 24.76 -24.98
N ALA A 12 -8.41 24.26 -25.31
CA ALA A 12 -7.75 24.59 -26.58
C ALA A 12 -8.48 24.01 -27.80
N GLN A 13 -9.20 22.90 -27.64
CA GLN A 13 -10.01 22.30 -28.70
C GLN A 13 -11.30 21.70 -28.12
N PRO A 14 -12.45 21.84 -28.81
CA PRO A 14 -13.71 21.25 -28.37
C PRO A 14 -13.63 19.72 -28.45
N ARG A 15 -13.56 19.07 -27.30
CA ARG A 15 -13.54 17.61 -27.13
C ARG A 15 -14.24 17.23 -25.83
N ALA A 16 -14.77 16.02 -25.76
CA ALA A 16 -15.21 15.42 -24.50
C ALA A 16 -14.00 14.80 -23.79
N TRP A 17 -13.84 15.09 -22.50
CA TRP A 17 -12.78 14.55 -21.67
C TRP A 17 -13.38 13.70 -20.56
N ILE A 18 -12.94 12.44 -20.45
CA ILE A 18 -13.39 11.51 -19.42
C ILE A 18 -12.21 11.22 -18.50
N PHE A 19 -12.36 11.58 -17.22
CA PHE A 19 -11.42 11.25 -16.17
C PHE A 19 -12.00 10.12 -15.34
N THR A 20 -11.34 8.96 -15.32
CA THR A 20 -11.77 7.80 -14.56
C THR A 20 -10.61 7.26 -13.72
N SER A 21 -10.87 6.98 -12.45
CA SER A 21 -9.95 6.28 -11.56
C SER A 21 -10.68 5.90 -10.27
N ALA A 22 -10.27 4.79 -9.66
CA ALA A 22 -10.80 4.30 -8.38
C ALA A 22 -10.55 5.27 -7.20
N THR A 23 -9.67 6.27 -7.35
CA THR A 23 -9.24 7.14 -6.26
C THR A 23 -9.46 8.63 -6.52
N LEU A 24 -10.31 9.02 -7.49
CA LEU A 24 -10.63 10.43 -7.75
C LEU A 24 -11.47 11.06 -6.63
N ALA A 25 -12.35 10.28 -6.01
CA ALA A 25 -13.22 10.73 -4.93
C ALA A 25 -12.78 10.19 -3.57
N VAL A 26 -13.06 10.95 -2.52
CA VAL A 26 -13.01 10.50 -1.12
C VAL A 26 -14.43 10.52 -0.58
N LYS A 27 -15.02 9.35 -0.31
CA LYS A 27 -16.43 9.24 0.12
C LYS A 27 -17.39 10.00 -0.81
N SER A 28 -17.22 9.80 -2.12
CA SER A 28 -18.01 10.46 -3.17
C SER A 28 -17.76 11.97 -3.34
N ASP A 29 -16.84 12.57 -2.59
CA ASP A 29 -16.43 13.96 -2.77
C ASP A 29 -15.23 14.08 -3.73
N PHE A 30 -15.42 14.83 -4.82
CA PHE A 30 -14.43 15.10 -5.87
C PHE A 30 -13.75 16.47 -5.73
N SER A 31 -14.12 17.27 -4.72
CA SER A 31 -13.70 18.67 -4.57
C SER A 31 -12.19 18.87 -4.65
N HIS A 32 -11.42 17.94 -4.04
CA HIS A 32 -9.96 17.99 -4.07
C HIS A 32 -9.39 17.86 -5.50
N TYR A 33 -9.87 16.86 -6.24
CA TYR A 33 -9.42 16.62 -7.61
C TYR A 33 -9.84 17.76 -8.55
N ILE A 34 -11.08 18.22 -8.41
CA ILE A 34 -11.62 19.35 -9.18
C ILE A 34 -10.78 20.61 -8.98
N ALA A 35 -10.48 20.97 -7.73
CA ALA A 35 -9.68 22.15 -7.41
C ALA A 35 -8.22 22.04 -7.92
N GLN A 36 -7.64 20.84 -7.86
CA GLN A 36 -6.26 20.62 -8.30
C GLN A 36 -6.10 20.69 -9.83
N MET A 37 -7.15 20.28 -10.56
CA MET A 37 -7.16 20.24 -12.02
C MET A 37 -7.87 21.43 -12.68
N GLY A 38 -8.58 22.27 -11.90
CA GLY A 38 -9.35 23.40 -12.44
C GLY A 38 -10.68 23.00 -13.10
N LEU A 39 -11.22 21.84 -12.75
CA LEU A 39 -12.37 21.21 -13.42
C LEU A 39 -13.72 21.69 -12.85
N HIS A 40 -13.89 23.00 -12.67
CA HIS A 40 -15.03 23.56 -11.92
C HIS A 40 -16.42 23.29 -12.53
N ALA A 41 -16.48 22.96 -13.82
CA ALA A 41 -17.70 22.62 -14.55
C ALA A 41 -17.86 21.11 -14.81
N ALA A 42 -17.02 20.26 -14.22
CA ALA A 42 -17.08 18.82 -14.46
C ALA A 42 -18.32 18.19 -13.81
N GLU A 43 -19.02 17.37 -14.58
CA GLU A 43 -19.98 16.40 -14.04
C GLU A 43 -19.22 15.28 -13.35
N THR A 44 -19.74 14.81 -12.21
CA THR A 44 -19.10 13.76 -11.41
C THR A 44 -20.04 12.58 -11.24
N GLY A 45 -19.47 11.38 -11.27
CA GLY A 45 -20.19 10.13 -11.03
C GLY A 45 -19.37 9.25 -10.10
N PHE A 46 -20.02 8.63 -9.13
CA PHE A 46 -19.41 7.71 -8.19
C PHE A 46 -20.14 6.37 -8.25
N TRP A 47 -19.38 5.30 -8.41
CA TRP A 47 -19.88 3.93 -8.38
C TRP A 47 -19.20 3.20 -7.23
N GLU A 48 -20.00 2.51 -6.43
CA GLU A 48 -19.47 1.68 -5.35
C GLU A 48 -18.70 0.49 -5.92
N SER A 49 -17.74 0.00 -5.12
CA SER A 49 -17.01 -1.22 -5.46
C SER A 49 -17.97 -2.41 -5.44
N PRO A 50 -17.91 -3.33 -6.42
CA PRO A 50 -18.70 -4.55 -6.40
C PRO A 50 -18.24 -5.55 -5.31
N PHE A 51 -17.05 -5.37 -4.76
CA PHE A 51 -16.42 -6.29 -3.81
C PHE A 51 -16.92 -6.15 -2.36
N ASP A 52 -17.12 -7.28 -1.70
CA ASP A 52 -17.43 -7.37 -0.27
C ASP A 52 -16.14 -7.33 0.56
N TYR A 53 -15.56 -6.14 0.66
CA TYR A 53 -14.34 -5.92 1.45
C TYR A 53 -14.46 -6.32 2.92
N GLY A 54 -15.67 -6.40 3.49
CA GLY A 54 -15.87 -6.80 4.87
C GLY A 54 -15.50 -8.27 5.11
N ASN A 55 -15.81 -9.12 4.14
CA ASN A 55 -15.50 -10.57 4.19
C ASN A 55 -14.25 -10.94 3.39
N GLN A 56 -13.91 -10.17 2.35
CA GLN A 56 -12.78 -10.43 1.47
C GLN A 56 -11.46 -9.85 1.97
N ALA A 57 -11.45 -8.85 2.85
CA ALA A 57 -10.22 -8.17 3.21
C ALA A 57 -10.09 -7.81 4.69
N LEU A 58 -8.89 -8.07 5.22
CA LEU A 58 -8.52 -7.75 6.59
C LEU A 58 -7.31 -6.80 6.61
N LEU A 59 -7.43 -5.68 7.32
CA LEU A 59 -6.33 -4.82 7.68
C LEU A 59 -5.82 -5.23 9.07
N TYR A 60 -4.61 -5.78 9.10
CA TYR A 60 -3.90 -6.10 10.33
C TYR A 60 -2.85 -5.03 10.65
N ALA A 61 -2.96 -4.43 11.84
CA ALA A 61 -1.97 -3.50 12.35
C ALA A 61 -1.38 -4.06 13.66
N PRO A 62 -0.20 -4.72 13.62
CA PRO A 62 0.39 -5.36 14.78
C PRO A 62 0.62 -4.34 15.92
N PRO A 63 0.23 -4.67 17.16
CA PRO A 63 0.51 -3.84 18.31
C PRO A 63 2.00 -3.89 18.68
N ASN A 64 2.45 -2.94 19.50
CA ASN A 64 3.78 -2.96 20.12
C ASN A 64 4.98 -2.99 19.16
N MET A 65 4.79 -2.58 17.91
CA MET A 65 5.90 -2.39 16.98
C MET A 65 6.86 -1.29 17.50
N PRO A 66 8.18 -1.49 17.41
CA PRO A 66 9.15 -0.47 17.81
C PRO A 66 9.06 0.76 16.91
N ASP A 67 9.70 1.86 17.30
CA ASP A 67 9.77 3.05 16.44
C ASP A 67 10.43 2.68 15.08
N PRO A 68 9.90 3.15 13.94
CA PRO A 68 10.47 2.89 12.62
C PRO A 68 11.96 3.23 12.44
N ASN A 69 12.52 4.10 13.28
CA ASN A 69 13.95 4.45 13.28
C ASN A 69 14.80 3.58 14.20
N ASN A 70 14.19 2.70 14.99
CA ASN A 70 14.90 1.76 15.85
C ASN A 70 15.61 0.70 15.00
N SER A 71 16.84 0.32 15.37
CA SER A 71 17.60 -0.73 14.68
C SER A 71 16.90 -2.09 14.72
N ALA A 72 16.12 -2.39 15.75
CA ALA A 72 15.36 -3.63 15.87
C ALA A 72 14.08 -3.66 15.00
N TYR A 73 13.76 -2.59 14.27
CA TYR A 73 12.51 -2.50 13.53
C TYR A 73 12.38 -3.54 12.43
N ALA A 74 13.43 -3.77 11.64
CA ALA A 74 13.42 -4.78 10.58
C ALA A 74 13.23 -6.19 11.14
N ALA A 75 13.86 -6.49 12.29
CA ALA A 75 13.66 -7.74 13.01
C ALA A 75 12.21 -7.92 13.47
N ALA A 76 11.59 -6.87 14.02
CA ALA A 76 10.19 -6.92 14.42
C ALA A 76 9.25 -7.11 13.21
N VAL A 77 9.54 -6.47 12.07
CA VAL A 77 8.77 -6.68 10.83
C VAL A 77 8.86 -8.14 10.37
N ALA A 78 10.06 -8.72 10.33
CA ALA A 78 10.23 -10.13 9.96
C ALA A 78 9.49 -11.08 10.92
N ALA A 79 9.58 -10.82 12.23
CA ALA A 79 8.92 -11.62 13.26
C ALA A 79 7.38 -11.58 13.14
N VAL A 80 6.79 -10.40 12.84
CA VAL A 80 5.35 -10.28 12.56
C VAL A 80 4.97 -10.94 11.23
N SER A 81 5.84 -10.84 10.23
CA SER A 81 5.57 -11.36 8.88
C SER A 81 5.49 -12.88 8.87
N LEU A 82 6.33 -13.57 9.64
CA LEU A 82 6.44 -15.03 9.64
C LEU A 82 5.10 -15.76 9.89
N PRO A 83 4.37 -15.52 10.99
CA PRO A 83 3.10 -16.21 11.22
C PRO A 83 2.01 -15.82 10.21
N VAL A 84 2.03 -14.58 9.70
CA VAL A 84 1.09 -14.16 8.65
C VAL A 84 1.37 -14.91 7.34
N ILE A 85 2.64 -15.01 6.94
CA ILE A 85 3.07 -15.75 5.75
C ILE A 85 2.70 -17.24 5.90
N GLN A 86 2.86 -17.80 7.09
CA GLN A 86 2.47 -19.19 7.36
C GLN A 86 0.96 -19.37 7.23
N ALA A 87 0.16 -18.48 7.81
CA ALA A 87 -1.30 -18.52 7.71
C ALA A 87 -1.79 -18.42 6.26
N SER A 88 -1.12 -17.62 5.44
CA SER A 88 -1.44 -17.50 4.00
C SER A 88 -0.77 -18.55 3.12
N LEU A 89 -0.03 -19.51 3.68
CA LEU A 89 0.72 -20.54 2.95
C LEU A 89 1.67 -19.94 1.91
N GLY A 90 2.45 -18.92 2.29
CA GLY A 90 3.23 -18.12 1.36
C GLY A 90 2.36 -17.01 0.75
N ARG A 91 2.38 -16.85 -0.58
CA ARG A 91 1.47 -15.94 -1.32
C ARG A 91 1.53 -14.50 -0.84
N ALA A 92 2.74 -14.04 -0.50
CA ALA A 92 2.93 -12.79 0.23
C ALA A 92 3.93 -11.86 -0.46
N PHE A 93 3.61 -10.57 -0.47
CA PHE A 93 4.58 -9.51 -0.72
C PHE A 93 4.98 -8.85 0.59
N VAL A 94 6.28 -8.65 0.78
CA VAL A 94 6.84 -7.87 1.88
C VAL A 94 7.52 -6.63 1.30
N LEU A 95 6.87 -5.48 1.47
CA LEU A 95 7.23 -4.22 0.85
C LEU A 95 7.91 -3.31 1.86
N CYS A 96 9.19 -3.01 1.58
CA CYS A 96 10.04 -2.19 2.43
C CYS A 96 10.24 -0.78 1.86
N THR A 97 10.30 0.22 2.73
CA THR A 97 10.58 1.62 2.37
C THR A 97 12.03 1.90 1.95
N SER A 98 12.97 1.02 2.32
CA SER A 98 14.39 1.19 1.95
C SER A 98 15.02 -0.14 1.53
N LEU A 99 16.04 -0.05 0.66
CA LEU A 99 16.81 -1.22 0.22
C LEU A 99 17.56 -1.90 1.38
N LYS A 100 17.95 -1.13 2.40
CA LYS A 100 18.57 -1.68 3.62
C LYS A 100 17.58 -2.58 4.36
N ALA A 101 16.39 -2.06 4.66
CA ALA A 101 15.33 -2.82 5.33
C ALA A 101 14.92 -4.06 4.51
N MET A 102 14.81 -3.92 3.18
CA MET A 102 14.50 -5.03 2.27
C MET A 102 15.50 -6.20 2.42
N ARG A 103 16.80 -5.91 2.36
CA ARG A 103 17.85 -6.95 2.50
C ARG A 103 17.85 -7.59 3.88
N GLU A 104 17.65 -6.79 4.92
CA GLU A 104 17.64 -7.25 6.31
C GLU A 104 16.43 -8.15 6.59
N VAL A 105 15.22 -7.72 6.21
CA VAL A 105 13.99 -8.53 6.34
C VAL A 105 14.09 -9.81 5.51
N HIS A 106 14.62 -9.74 4.28
CA HIS A 106 14.82 -10.94 3.46
C HIS A 106 15.75 -11.96 4.11
N ALA A 107 16.90 -11.53 4.65
CA ALA A 107 17.83 -12.42 5.34
C ALA A 107 17.18 -13.08 6.57
N LEU A 108 16.47 -12.31 7.38
CA LEU A 108 15.77 -12.81 8.56
C LEU A 108 14.65 -13.81 8.22
N LEU A 109 13.88 -13.54 7.17
CA LEU A 109 12.84 -14.46 6.69
C LEU A 109 13.45 -15.74 6.15
N LYS A 110 14.57 -15.67 5.42
CA LYS A 110 15.29 -16.84 4.93
C LYS A 110 15.71 -17.77 6.07
N ASP A 111 16.31 -17.21 7.11
CA ASP A 111 16.75 -17.98 8.29
C ASP A 111 15.56 -18.54 9.07
N ALA A 112 14.49 -17.75 9.21
CA ALA A 112 13.26 -18.19 9.87
C ALA A 112 12.57 -19.33 9.11
N PHE A 113 12.51 -19.27 7.77
CA PHE A 113 11.94 -20.34 6.95
C PHE A 113 12.73 -21.63 7.10
N ALA A 114 14.06 -21.56 7.06
CA ALA A 114 14.93 -22.71 7.28
C ALA A 114 14.74 -23.32 8.68
N THR A 115 14.62 -22.48 9.70
CA THR A 115 14.41 -22.91 11.09
C THR A 115 13.04 -23.56 11.31
N ALA A 116 12.00 -23.03 10.67
CA ALA A 116 10.63 -23.51 10.78
C ALA A 116 10.29 -24.65 9.79
N GLY A 117 11.21 -25.03 8.90
CA GLY A 117 10.96 -26.02 7.85
C GLY A 117 9.95 -25.56 6.80
N MET A 118 9.83 -24.25 6.56
CA MET A 118 8.94 -23.69 5.53
C MET A 118 9.62 -23.71 4.17
N GLU A 119 9.00 -24.37 3.19
CA GLU A 119 9.54 -24.53 1.83
C GLU A 119 9.00 -23.49 0.82
N TYR A 120 8.63 -22.28 1.28
CA TYR A 120 8.16 -21.22 0.39
C TYR A 120 9.32 -20.62 -0.42
N PRO A 121 9.20 -20.49 -1.75
CA PRO A 121 10.18 -19.78 -2.56
C PRO A 121 10.30 -18.32 -2.12
N LEU A 122 11.47 -17.91 -1.64
CA LEU A 122 11.75 -16.54 -1.23
C LEU A 122 12.47 -15.80 -2.36
N LEU A 123 11.84 -14.75 -2.87
CA LEU A 123 12.31 -13.92 -3.98
C LEU A 123 12.67 -12.53 -3.46
N MET A 124 13.73 -11.93 -3.99
CA MET A 124 14.09 -10.56 -3.66
C MET A 124 14.23 -9.67 -4.89
N GLN A 125 13.70 -8.45 -4.82
CA GLN A 125 13.95 -7.44 -5.82
C GLN A 125 15.45 -7.15 -5.95
N GLY A 126 15.94 -7.13 -7.19
CA GLY A 126 17.35 -6.94 -7.53
C GLY A 126 18.08 -8.24 -7.90
N GLU A 127 17.48 -9.41 -7.68
CA GLU A 127 18.03 -10.70 -8.12
C GLU A 127 17.73 -11.01 -9.59
N SER A 128 16.67 -10.44 -10.14
CA SER A 128 16.27 -10.59 -11.54
C SER A 128 15.47 -9.36 -11.99
N THR A 129 15.07 -9.30 -13.26
CA THR A 129 14.18 -8.24 -13.72
C THR A 129 12.84 -8.32 -13.01
N ARG A 130 12.14 -7.19 -12.92
CA ARG A 130 10.81 -7.12 -12.31
C ARG A 130 9.83 -8.10 -12.96
N THR A 131 9.85 -8.19 -14.29
CA THR A 131 8.97 -9.07 -15.06
C THR A 131 9.23 -10.54 -14.70
N GLU A 132 10.49 -10.96 -14.66
CA GLU A 132 10.88 -12.32 -14.29
C GLU A 132 10.52 -12.66 -12.84
N LEU A 133 10.72 -11.74 -11.90
CA LEU A 133 10.35 -11.96 -10.49
C LEU A 133 8.85 -12.18 -10.33
N LEU A 134 8.03 -11.38 -11.03
CA LEU A 134 6.58 -11.54 -11.02
C LEU A 134 6.14 -12.82 -11.71
N ASP A 135 6.79 -13.22 -12.79
CA ASP A 135 6.52 -14.48 -13.49
C ASP A 135 6.85 -15.69 -12.61
N ARG A 136 8.02 -15.69 -11.95
CA ARG A 136 8.39 -16.70 -10.95
C ARG A 136 7.41 -16.74 -9.79
N PHE A 137 7.01 -15.59 -9.25
CA PHE A 137 6.04 -15.51 -8.17
C PHE A 137 4.70 -16.16 -8.55
N ARG A 138 4.18 -15.85 -9.75
CA ARG A 138 2.96 -16.47 -10.29
C ARG A 138 3.12 -17.97 -10.52
N THR A 139 4.26 -18.38 -11.09
CA THR A 139 4.54 -19.79 -11.44
C THR A 139 4.64 -20.67 -10.20
N HIS A 140 5.28 -20.17 -9.14
CA HIS A 140 5.38 -20.90 -7.88
C HIS A 140 4.03 -20.98 -7.14
N GLY A 141 3.18 -19.96 -7.26
CA GLY A 141 1.84 -19.94 -6.65
C GLY A 141 1.81 -19.80 -5.13
N ASN A 142 2.93 -20.05 -4.42
CA ASN A 142 3.09 -19.91 -2.98
C ASN A 142 4.35 -19.11 -2.58
N ALA A 143 4.95 -18.38 -3.52
CA ALA A 143 6.17 -17.63 -3.26
C ALA A 143 5.95 -16.48 -2.27
N VAL A 144 7.06 -16.02 -1.67
CA VAL A 144 7.15 -14.78 -0.89
C VAL A 144 8.11 -13.85 -1.61
N LEU A 145 7.70 -12.63 -1.90
CA LEU A 145 8.53 -11.65 -2.58
C LEU A 145 8.82 -10.46 -1.67
N VAL A 146 10.10 -10.21 -1.42
CA VAL A 146 10.57 -9.05 -0.67
C VAL A 146 11.05 -7.97 -1.65
N GLY A 147 10.45 -6.79 -1.60
CA GLY A 147 10.71 -5.72 -2.55
C GLY A 147 10.61 -4.33 -1.94
N SER A 148 11.00 -3.31 -2.70
CA SER A 148 10.71 -1.92 -2.37
C SER A 148 9.21 -1.66 -2.51
N GLN A 149 8.72 -0.62 -1.82
CA GLN A 149 7.32 -0.21 -1.99
C GLN A 149 6.95 0.07 -3.44
N SER A 150 7.84 0.67 -4.25
CA SER A 150 7.57 0.88 -5.68
C SER A 150 7.40 -0.42 -6.49
N PHE A 151 7.85 -1.57 -5.98
CA PHE A 151 7.76 -2.84 -6.70
C PHE A 151 6.33 -3.25 -7.01
N TRP A 152 5.36 -2.88 -6.15
CA TRP A 152 3.94 -3.23 -6.35
C TRP A 152 3.22 -2.34 -7.39
N GLU A 153 3.82 -1.24 -7.87
CA GLU A 153 3.18 -0.26 -8.75
C GLU A 153 3.10 -0.74 -10.20
N GLY A 154 1.94 -1.19 -10.66
CA GLY A 154 1.74 -1.80 -11.99
C GLY A 154 1.83 -3.33 -12.02
N VAL A 155 1.98 -4.00 -10.88
CA VAL A 155 1.78 -5.45 -10.72
C VAL A 155 0.31 -5.88 -10.84
N ASP A 156 0.01 -6.80 -11.75
CA ASP A 156 -1.25 -7.55 -11.81
C ASP A 156 -1.00 -9.07 -11.56
N VAL A 157 -0.91 -9.51 -10.30
CA VAL A 157 -1.06 -10.94 -9.89
C VAL A 157 -2.52 -11.25 -9.56
N ARG A 158 -3.28 -11.85 -10.48
CA ARG A 158 -4.69 -12.21 -10.23
C ARG A 158 -4.81 -13.53 -9.49
N GLY A 159 -5.91 -13.70 -8.76
CA GLY A 159 -6.24 -14.92 -8.03
C GLY A 159 -5.39 -15.11 -6.77
N GLU A 160 -5.46 -16.32 -6.22
CA GLU A 160 -4.94 -16.62 -4.89
C GLU A 160 -3.44 -16.42 -4.70
N ALA A 161 -2.66 -16.38 -5.79
CA ALA A 161 -1.20 -16.29 -5.75
C ALA A 161 -0.68 -15.09 -4.92
N LEU A 162 -1.46 -14.01 -4.77
CA LEU A 162 -1.17 -12.93 -3.82
C LEU A 162 -2.32 -12.76 -2.82
N SER A 163 -2.15 -13.32 -1.62
CA SER A 163 -3.12 -13.26 -0.52
C SER A 163 -2.71 -12.30 0.59
N VAL A 164 -1.42 -11.93 0.67
CA VAL A 164 -0.90 -11.06 1.73
C VAL A 164 -0.03 -9.95 1.16
N VAL A 165 -0.24 -8.73 1.63
CA VAL A 165 0.68 -7.62 1.42
C VAL A 165 1.10 -7.06 2.77
N ILE A 166 2.37 -7.16 3.08
CA ILE A 166 2.98 -6.60 4.29
C ILE A 166 3.74 -5.34 3.92
N ILE A 167 3.47 -4.24 4.62
CA ILE A 167 4.13 -2.95 4.44
C ILE A 167 4.89 -2.62 5.71
N ASP A 168 6.21 -2.44 5.60
CA ASP A 168 7.07 -2.15 6.74
C ASP A 168 6.71 -0.81 7.40
N LYS A 169 6.57 0.27 6.63
CA LYS A 169 6.35 1.64 7.09
C LYS A 169 5.36 2.35 6.18
N LEU A 170 4.64 3.34 6.72
CA LEU A 170 3.78 4.20 5.90
C LEU A 170 4.62 4.87 4.80
N PRO A 171 4.14 4.90 3.54
CA PRO A 171 4.89 5.38 2.36
C PRO A 171 4.94 6.91 2.33
N PHE A 172 5.52 7.52 3.35
CA PHE A 172 5.88 8.92 3.32
C PHE A 172 7.10 9.08 2.44
N ALA A 173 7.07 10.08 1.57
CA ALA A 173 8.18 10.34 0.68
C ALA A 173 9.45 10.67 1.49
N PRO A 174 10.64 10.25 1.02
CA PRO A 174 11.89 10.50 1.72
C PRO A 174 12.13 12.00 1.90
N PRO A 175 12.63 12.44 3.07
CA PRO A 175 12.96 13.85 3.30
C PRO A 175 14.10 14.36 2.39
N ASP A 176 14.87 13.46 1.81
CA ASP A 176 16.07 13.77 1.03
C ASP A 176 15.76 14.08 -0.44
N ASP A 177 14.49 13.99 -0.87
CA ASP A 177 14.07 14.39 -2.22
C ASP A 177 14.11 15.93 -2.33
N PRO A 178 15.03 16.51 -3.11
CA PRO A 178 15.23 17.95 -3.17
C PRO A 178 14.03 18.69 -3.78
N VAL A 179 13.29 18.04 -4.69
CA VAL A 179 12.10 18.63 -5.32
C VAL A 179 10.95 18.65 -4.32
N LEU A 180 10.79 17.57 -3.57
CA LEU A 180 9.80 17.49 -2.51
C LEU A 180 10.08 18.51 -1.42
N SER A 181 11.33 18.60 -0.96
CA SER A 181 11.75 19.54 0.09
C SER A 181 11.49 20.98 -0.33
N ALA A 182 11.84 21.38 -1.56
CA ALA A 182 11.53 22.71 -2.08
C ALA A 182 10.01 22.99 -2.13
N ARG A 183 9.18 21.98 -2.44
CA ARG A 183 7.72 22.12 -2.44
C ARG A 183 7.15 22.24 -1.02
N ILE A 184 7.67 21.45 -0.08
CA ILE A 184 7.30 21.51 1.34
C ILE A 184 7.65 22.88 1.92
N ASP A 185 8.87 23.37 1.66
CA ASP A 185 9.34 24.66 2.15
C ASP A 185 8.47 25.81 1.63
N LYS A 186 8.13 25.79 0.34
CA LYS A 186 7.21 26.78 -0.25
C LYS A 186 5.84 26.76 0.42
N MET A 187 5.25 25.58 0.64
CA MET A 187 3.94 25.48 1.30
C MET A 187 4.00 25.97 2.75
N ASN A 188 5.06 25.64 3.48
CA ASN A 188 5.25 26.11 4.85
C ASN A 188 5.44 27.64 4.90
N GLN A 189 6.17 28.23 3.94
CA GLN A 189 6.32 29.69 3.81
C GLN A 189 4.99 30.40 3.51
N GLU A 190 4.07 29.73 2.81
CA GLU A 190 2.70 30.20 2.57
C GLU A 190 1.76 30.00 3.78
N GLY A 191 2.28 29.54 4.94
CA GLY A 191 1.51 29.29 6.16
C GLY A 191 0.64 28.02 6.11
N LYS A 192 0.84 27.17 5.10
CA LYS A 192 0.09 25.90 4.93
C LYS A 192 0.77 24.77 5.68
N ASN A 193 0.02 23.71 5.96
CA ASN A 193 0.57 22.50 6.58
C ASN A 193 0.95 21.48 5.50
N ALA A 194 2.19 21.52 5.01
CA ALA A 194 2.65 20.65 3.93
C ALA A 194 2.48 19.15 4.23
N PHE A 195 2.63 18.75 5.50
CA PHE A 195 2.41 17.37 5.90
C PHE A 195 0.95 16.95 5.69
N MET A 196 0.00 17.77 6.17
CA MET A 196 -1.43 17.45 6.09
C MET A 196 -2.02 17.64 4.69
N GLU A 197 -1.53 18.62 3.93
CA GLU A 197 -2.06 19.01 2.62
C GLU A 197 -1.40 18.30 1.45
N TYR A 198 -0.20 17.75 1.63
CA TYR A 198 0.54 17.10 0.55
C TYR A 198 1.04 15.69 0.90
N GLN A 199 1.86 15.56 1.95
CA GLN A 199 2.51 14.27 2.25
C GLN A 199 1.49 13.19 2.65
N LEU A 200 0.54 13.51 3.52
CA LEU A 200 -0.49 12.58 3.96
C LEU A 200 -1.41 12.14 2.80
N PRO A 201 -1.99 13.04 1.98
CA PRO A 201 -2.75 12.65 0.79
C PRO A 201 -1.95 11.76 -0.17
N TYR A 202 -0.67 12.08 -0.41
CA TYR A 202 0.19 11.27 -1.26
C TYR A 202 0.34 9.84 -0.72
N SER A 203 0.70 9.68 0.56
CA SER A 203 0.82 8.36 1.19
C SER A 203 -0.49 7.58 1.19
N VAL A 204 -1.62 8.25 1.36
CA VAL A 204 -2.94 7.63 1.26
C VAL A 204 -3.19 7.09 -0.15
N ILE A 205 -2.88 7.87 -1.19
CA ILE A 205 -3.04 7.43 -2.58
C ILE A 205 -2.15 6.22 -2.85
N THR A 206 -0.88 6.26 -2.46
CA THR A 206 0.06 5.13 -2.62
C THR A 206 -0.47 3.88 -1.93
N LEU A 207 -0.94 3.98 -0.69
CA LEU A 207 -1.52 2.85 0.04
C LEU A 207 -2.78 2.32 -0.62
N LYS A 208 -3.72 3.18 -1.06
CA LYS A 208 -4.93 2.74 -1.78
C LYS A 208 -4.59 1.99 -3.05
N GLN A 209 -3.65 2.51 -3.84
CA GLN A 209 -3.27 1.93 -5.12
C GLN A 209 -2.69 0.52 -4.99
N GLY A 210 -2.02 0.25 -3.87
CA GLY A 210 -1.52 -1.08 -3.62
C GLY A 210 -2.46 -1.99 -2.81
N ALA A 211 -3.29 -1.43 -1.92
CA ALA A 211 -4.35 -2.16 -1.24
C ALA A 211 -5.44 -2.64 -2.22
N GLY A 212 -5.77 -1.84 -3.24
CA GLY A 212 -6.71 -2.21 -4.31
C GLY A 212 -6.22 -3.33 -5.23
N ARG A 213 -5.00 -3.84 -5.00
CA ARG A 213 -4.45 -5.00 -5.70
C ARG A 213 -4.54 -6.28 -4.88
N LEU A 214 -4.95 -6.19 -3.63
CA LEU A 214 -5.18 -7.35 -2.78
C LEU A 214 -6.47 -8.06 -3.18
N ILE A 215 -7.51 -7.29 -3.55
CA ILE A 215 -8.82 -7.80 -3.97
C ILE A 215 -9.09 -7.29 -5.39
N ARG A 216 -9.20 -8.21 -6.35
CA ARG A 216 -9.41 -7.92 -7.77
C ARG A 216 -10.55 -8.70 -8.40
N ASP A 217 -10.96 -9.78 -7.75
CA ASP A 217 -12.11 -10.60 -8.10
C ASP A 217 -13.07 -10.73 -6.90
N GLU A 218 -14.32 -11.14 -7.16
CA GLU A 218 -15.35 -11.38 -6.14
C GLU A 218 -14.99 -12.55 -5.20
N THR A 219 -14.07 -13.40 -5.65
CA THR A 219 -13.57 -14.55 -4.88
C THR A 219 -12.25 -14.28 -4.17
N ASP A 220 -11.56 -13.17 -4.48
CA ASP A 220 -10.26 -12.86 -3.88
C ASP A 220 -10.43 -12.61 -2.38
N ARG A 221 -9.47 -13.11 -1.60
CA ARG A 221 -9.37 -12.84 -0.17
C ARG A 221 -7.95 -12.47 0.18
N GLY A 222 -7.77 -11.49 1.05
CA GLY A 222 -6.42 -11.14 1.46
C GLY A 222 -6.28 -10.27 2.69
N VAL A 223 -5.05 -10.22 3.18
CA VAL A 223 -4.67 -9.46 4.38
C VAL A 223 -3.65 -8.40 4.02
N LEU A 224 -3.99 -7.14 4.31
CA LEU A 224 -3.05 -6.03 4.29
C LEU A 224 -2.47 -5.88 5.70
N VAL A 225 -1.17 -6.05 5.85
CA VAL A 225 -0.45 -5.81 7.11
C VAL A 225 0.29 -4.49 7.02
N ILE A 226 0.06 -3.59 7.98
CA ILE A 226 0.82 -2.34 8.10
C ILE A 226 1.56 -2.35 9.44
N CYS A 227 2.85 -2.61 9.39
CA CYS A 227 3.71 -2.74 10.58
C CYS A 227 4.03 -1.40 11.26
N ASP A 228 3.67 -0.28 10.64
CA ASP A 228 3.98 1.04 11.17
C ASP A 228 3.12 1.41 12.38
N PRO A 229 3.69 1.55 13.60
CA PRO A 229 2.90 1.90 14.78
C PRO A 229 2.23 3.26 14.67
N ARG A 230 2.68 4.14 13.75
CA ARG A 230 2.09 5.47 13.52
C ARG A 230 0.66 5.38 12.97
N LEU A 231 0.28 4.27 12.32
CA LEU A 231 -1.10 4.03 11.89
C LEU A 231 -2.08 4.02 13.08
N ILE A 232 -1.64 3.49 14.22
CA ILE A 232 -2.46 3.38 15.45
C ILE A 232 -2.23 4.60 16.36
N THR A 233 -0.96 5.01 16.53
CA THR A 233 -0.56 5.96 17.58
C THR A 233 -0.70 7.42 17.18
N LYS A 234 -0.68 7.76 15.88
CA LYS A 234 -0.74 9.16 15.42
C LYS A 234 -2.17 9.53 14.99
N PRO A 235 -2.62 10.77 15.26
CA PRO A 235 -3.97 11.22 14.89
C PRO A 235 -4.29 11.09 13.40
N TYR A 236 -3.30 11.27 12.53
CA TYR A 236 -3.47 11.13 11.08
C TYR A 236 -3.66 9.67 10.64
N GLY A 237 -3.27 8.69 11.44
CA GLY A 237 -3.45 7.27 11.13
C GLY A 237 -4.93 6.93 10.90
N LYS A 238 -5.84 7.62 11.62
CA LYS A 238 -7.28 7.56 11.39
C LYS A 238 -7.67 7.94 9.97
N ARG A 239 -7.09 9.00 9.42
CA ARG A 239 -7.37 9.44 8.05
C ARG A 239 -6.87 8.43 7.02
N ILE A 240 -5.75 7.75 7.31
CA ILE A 240 -5.18 6.73 6.43
C ILE A 240 -6.12 5.53 6.31
N TRP A 241 -6.45 4.86 7.43
CA TRP A 241 -7.28 3.65 7.33
C TRP A 241 -8.72 3.95 6.89
N GLN A 242 -9.26 5.14 7.17
CA GLN A 242 -10.58 5.56 6.65
C GLN A 242 -10.59 5.81 5.15
N SER A 243 -9.41 5.98 4.55
CA SER A 243 -9.27 6.21 3.12
C SER A 243 -9.04 4.92 2.35
N LEU A 244 -8.57 3.86 2.99
CA LEU A 244 -8.50 2.54 2.39
C LEU A 244 -9.92 2.00 2.12
N PRO A 245 -10.08 0.99 1.24
CA PRO A 245 -11.35 0.27 1.16
C PRO A 245 -11.79 -0.22 2.56
N PRO A 246 -13.09 -0.45 2.78
CA PRO A 246 -13.66 -0.72 4.09
C PRO A 246 -13.33 -2.14 4.60
N PHE A 247 -12.04 -2.43 4.75
CA PHE A 247 -11.52 -3.67 5.28
C PHE A 247 -11.99 -3.88 6.72
N ARG A 248 -12.23 -5.14 7.09
CA ARG A 248 -12.28 -5.52 8.51
C ARG A 248 -10.92 -5.18 9.12
N ARG A 249 -10.89 -4.74 10.38
CA ARG A 249 -9.65 -4.26 11.03
C ARG A 249 -9.38 -5.06 12.29
N THR A 250 -8.12 -5.42 12.49
CA THR A 250 -7.68 -6.12 13.70
C THR A 250 -6.28 -5.70 14.14
N LYS A 251 -5.99 -5.95 15.42
CA LYS A 251 -4.66 -5.92 16.02
C LYS A 251 -4.23 -7.31 16.52
N GLU A 252 -5.08 -8.32 16.36
CA GLU A 252 -4.84 -9.66 16.88
C GLU A 252 -4.41 -10.58 15.74
N LEU A 253 -3.29 -11.27 15.92
CA LEU A 253 -2.80 -12.26 14.95
C LEU A 253 -3.81 -13.41 14.75
N ALA A 254 -4.51 -13.79 15.81
CA ALA A 254 -5.52 -14.85 15.77
C ALA A 254 -6.63 -14.56 14.73
N ASP A 255 -7.00 -13.29 14.54
CA ASP A 255 -7.99 -12.92 13.53
C ASP A 255 -7.48 -13.11 12.10
N VAL A 256 -6.16 -13.00 11.88
CA VAL A 256 -5.48 -13.25 10.60
C VAL A 256 -5.42 -14.74 10.32
N GLU A 257 -5.05 -15.55 11.31
CA GLU A 257 -5.05 -17.02 11.20
C GLU A 257 -6.47 -17.54 10.96
N ALA A 258 -7.44 -17.03 11.71
CA ALA A 258 -8.86 -17.33 11.51
C ALA A 258 -9.31 -16.94 10.09
N PHE A 259 -8.87 -15.79 9.59
CA PHE A 259 -9.24 -15.33 8.25
C PHE A 259 -8.86 -16.32 7.15
N PHE A 260 -7.70 -16.98 7.25
CA PHE A 260 -7.27 -17.97 6.25
C PHE A 260 -7.74 -19.41 6.50
N THR A 261 -8.39 -19.70 7.63
CA THR A 261 -8.85 -21.06 7.99
C THR A 261 -10.34 -21.30 7.74
N PHE A 262 -11.15 -20.24 7.64
CA PHE A 262 -12.54 -20.37 7.22
C PHE A 262 -12.62 -20.55 5.69
N ASP A 263 -12.75 -21.81 5.28
CA ASP A 263 -13.33 -22.26 4.00
C ASP A 263 -14.84 -22.51 4.14
#